data_AF-A0A2I0ESC8-F1
#
_entry.id   AF-A0A2I0ESC8-F1
#
_cell.length_a   1.000
_cell.length_b   1.000
_cell.length_c   1.000
_cell.angle_alpha   90.00
_cell.angle_beta   90.00
_cell.angle_gamma   90.00
#
_symmetry.space_group_name_H-M   'P 1'
#
loop_
_entity.id
_entity.type
_entity.pdbx_description
1 polymer ?
#
loop_
_entity_poly.entity_id
_entity_poly.type
_entity_poly.pdbx_seq_one_letter_code
_entity_poly.pdbx_strand_id
1 'polypeptide(L)'
;MVSAERKTDLTTARNRRVHTSRNFWAGLLFGAGMFSVLEQSIFHFFLQWHHFYEGNGPQAILTGEGIYQVIGWALTVLSLWIAADLARRKAFWPARFSGSALIGGGVLLIFDSLVFRLLLNLHTVRDTGAPVFYESLWLGTAAFLFLLGWSVLRNASKDGD
;
A
#
# COMPACT_ATOMS: atom_id res chain seq x y z
N MET A 1 29.50 1.24 32.15
CA MET A 1 28.21 0.99 31.49
C MET A 1 28.51 0.11 30.27
N VAL A 2 28.38 -1.21 30.42
CA VAL A 2 28.76 -2.17 29.36
C VAL A 2 27.71 -2.09 28.26
N SER A 3 28.12 -1.64 27.07
CA SER A 3 27.30 -1.69 25.86
C SER A 3 26.91 -3.15 25.63
N ALA A 4 25.62 -3.47 25.78
CA ALA A 4 25.12 -4.80 25.51
C ALA A 4 25.38 -5.12 24.04
N GLU A 5 26.38 -5.95 23.78
CA GLU A 5 26.72 -6.46 22.46
C GLU A 5 25.50 -7.19 21.91
N ARG A 6 24.83 -6.59 20.92
CA ARG A 6 23.66 -7.18 20.27
C ARG A 6 24.13 -8.44 19.54
N LYS A 7 23.96 -9.61 20.16
CA LYS A 7 24.20 -10.89 19.48
C LYS A 7 23.25 -11.00 18.28
N THR A 8 23.80 -10.90 17.09
CA THR A 8 23.06 -11.09 15.84
C THR A 8 22.66 -12.56 15.72
N ASP A 9 21.36 -12.84 15.68
CA ASP A 9 20.87 -14.19 15.35
C ASP A 9 21.14 -14.44 13.85
N LEU A 10 22.23 -15.15 13.58
CA LEU A 10 22.68 -15.50 12.23
C LEU A 10 21.63 -16.30 11.46
N THR A 11 20.77 -17.07 12.14
CA THR A 11 19.69 -17.83 11.50
C THR A 11 18.62 -16.89 10.96
N THR A 12 18.20 -15.93 11.80
CA THR A 12 17.22 -14.89 11.41
C THR A 12 17.79 -14.01 10.28
N ALA A 13 19.06 -13.59 10.38
CA ALA A 13 19.71 -12.78 9.35
C ALA A 13 19.79 -13.50 8.00
N ARG A 14 20.21 -14.78 8.00
CA ARG A 14 20.25 -15.62 6.79
C ARG A 14 18.85 -15.80 6.20
N ASN A 15 17.86 -16.13 7.03
CA ASN A 15 16.50 -16.38 6.55
C ASN A 15 15.85 -15.12 5.96
N ARG A 16 16.12 -13.93 6.54
CA ARG A 16 15.70 -12.66 5.96
C ARG A 16 16.30 -12.43 4.57
N ARG A 17 17.60 -12.68 4.38
CA ARG A 17 18.26 -12.57 3.07
C ARG A 17 17.63 -13.51 2.03
N VAL A 18 17.42 -14.78 2.39
CA VAL A 18 16.78 -15.77 1.51
C VAL A 18 15.35 -15.35 1.13
N HIS A 19 14.59 -14.77 2.08
CA HIS A 19 13.21 -14.37 1.87
C HIS A 19 13.04 -12.86 1.61
N THR A 20 14.06 -12.19 1.09
CA THR A 20 14.06 -10.74 0.80
C THR A 20 12.94 -10.36 -0.16
N SER A 21 12.76 -11.12 -1.24
CA SER A 21 11.69 -10.89 -2.23
C SER A 21 10.31 -11.11 -1.64
N ARG A 22 10.11 -12.17 -0.84
CA ARG A 22 8.83 -12.42 -0.17
C ARG A 22 8.44 -11.33 0.81
N ASN A 23 9.39 -10.78 1.58
CA ASN A 23 9.12 -9.64 2.46
C ASN A 23 8.71 -8.39 1.68
N PHE A 24 9.35 -8.16 0.52
CA PHE A 24 8.98 -7.05 -0.36
C PHE A 24 7.55 -7.21 -0.88
N TRP A 25 7.22 -8.35 -1.50
CA TRP A 25 5.89 -8.59 -2.04
C TRP A 25 4.81 -8.62 -0.96
N ALA A 26 5.08 -9.22 0.20
CA ALA A 26 4.16 -9.17 1.33
C ALA A 26 3.85 -7.72 1.71
N GLY A 27 4.86 -6.88 1.91
CA GLY A 27 4.63 -5.47 2.21
C GLY A 27 3.91 -4.74 1.08
N LEU A 28 4.33 -4.90 -0.17
CA LEU A 28 3.70 -4.26 -1.33
C LEU A 28 2.20 -4.57 -1.43
N LEU A 29 1.83 -5.85 -1.31
CA LEU A 29 0.44 -6.31 -1.32
C LEU A 29 -0.34 -5.78 -0.11
N PHE A 30 0.29 -5.73 1.07
CA PHE A 30 -0.33 -5.13 2.26
C PHE A 30 -0.66 -3.67 2.03
N GLY A 31 0.32 -2.93 1.50
CA GLY A 31 0.21 -1.51 1.21
C GLY A 31 -0.91 -1.22 0.23
N ALA A 32 -0.88 -1.87 -0.93
CA ALA A 32 -1.91 -1.68 -1.95
C ALA A 32 -3.30 -2.08 -1.43
N GLY A 33 -3.42 -3.21 -0.74
CA GLY A 33 -4.70 -3.66 -0.19
C GLY A 33 -5.25 -2.75 0.90
N MET A 34 -4.43 -2.42 1.91
CA MET A 34 -4.87 -1.63 3.06
C MET A 34 -5.13 -0.17 2.67
N PHE A 35 -4.30 0.43 1.81
CA PHE A 35 -4.58 1.78 1.29
C PHE A 35 -5.87 1.80 0.46
N SER A 36 -6.13 0.77 -0.36
CA SER A 36 -7.40 0.67 -1.10
C SER A 36 -8.60 0.63 -0.14
N VAL A 37 -8.53 -0.16 0.92
CA VAL A 37 -9.60 -0.23 1.93
C VAL A 37 -9.80 1.10 2.66
N LEU A 38 -8.70 1.74 3.07
CA LEU A 38 -8.75 3.01 3.81
C LEU A 38 -9.23 4.17 2.93
N GLU A 39 -8.73 4.25 1.72
CA GLU A 39 -9.13 5.25 0.72
C GLU A 39 -10.62 5.13 0.47
N GLN A 40 -11.11 3.92 0.18
CA GLN A 40 -12.52 3.69 -0.06
C GLN A 40 -13.38 4.01 1.16
N SER A 41 -12.95 3.59 2.35
CA SER A 41 -13.67 3.92 3.59
C SER A 41 -13.79 5.43 3.78
N ILE A 42 -12.69 6.17 3.63
CA ILE A 42 -12.64 7.60 3.90
C ILE A 42 -13.32 8.41 2.81
N PHE A 43 -12.93 8.23 1.55
CA PHE A 43 -13.35 9.12 0.47
C PHE A 43 -14.67 8.71 -0.18
N HIS A 44 -14.97 7.42 -0.25
CA HIS A 44 -16.21 6.94 -0.87
C HIS A 44 -17.36 6.79 0.15
N PHE A 45 -17.07 6.31 1.36
CA PHE A 45 -18.14 6.08 2.36
C PHE A 45 -18.31 7.23 3.36
N PHE A 46 -17.24 7.72 3.99
CA PHE A 46 -17.37 8.77 5.01
C PHE A 46 -17.53 10.16 4.41
N LEU A 47 -16.66 10.52 3.48
CA LEU A 47 -16.63 11.86 2.89
C LEU A 47 -17.48 11.96 1.63
N GLN A 48 -17.70 10.84 0.93
CA GLN A 48 -18.47 10.76 -0.30
C GLN A 48 -18.02 11.81 -1.33
N TRP A 49 -16.70 12.02 -1.45
CA TRP A 49 -16.13 13.03 -2.35
C TRP A 49 -16.22 12.61 -3.81
N HIS A 50 -16.17 11.31 -4.05
CA HIS A 50 -16.25 10.69 -5.38
C HIS A 50 -16.74 9.26 -5.24
N HIS A 51 -17.29 8.74 -6.34
CA HIS A 51 -17.67 7.34 -6.47
C HIS A 51 -16.68 6.61 -7.36
N PHE A 52 -16.47 5.30 -7.16
CA PHE A 52 -15.50 4.55 -7.97
C PHE A 52 -15.88 4.50 -9.45
N TYR A 53 -17.18 4.41 -9.69
CA TYR A 53 -17.79 4.38 -11.00
C TYR A 53 -19.10 5.16 -10.93
N GLU A 54 -19.28 6.16 -11.80
CA GLU A 54 -20.47 7.01 -11.81
C GLU A 54 -21.50 6.61 -12.89
N GLY A 55 -21.21 5.56 -13.66
CA GLY A 55 -22.09 5.12 -14.75
C GLY A 55 -23.27 4.27 -14.28
N ASN A 56 -24.29 4.16 -15.15
CA ASN A 56 -25.38 3.16 -15.10
C ASN A 56 -26.25 3.10 -13.83
N GLY A 57 -26.23 4.13 -12.99
CA GLY A 57 -27.11 4.29 -11.84
C GLY A 57 -26.64 3.57 -10.56
N PRO A 58 -27.37 3.73 -9.44
CA PRO A 58 -26.87 3.44 -8.09
C PRO A 58 -26.38 2.00 -7.86
N GLN A 59 -27.00 1.02 -8.52
CA GLN A 59 -26.60 -0.39 -8.41
C GLN A 59 -25.20 -0.65 -8.95
N ALA A 60 -24.85 -0.01 -10.08
CA ALA A 60 -23.54 -0.17 -10.70
C ALA A 60 -22.44 0.51 -9.86
N ILE A 61 -22.73 1.67 -9.26
CA ILE A 61 -21.85 2.37 -8.32
C ILE A 61 -21.50 1.45 -7.14
N LEU A 62 -22.52 0.94 -6.44
CA LEU A 62 -22.35 0.07 -5.28
C LEU A 62 -21.63 -1.24 -5.63
N THR A 63 -21.89 -1.80 -6.80
CA THR A 63 -21.22 -3.02 -7.27
C THR A 63 -19.73 -2.76 -7.52
N GLY A 64 -19.39 -1.66 -8.19
CA GLY A 64 -18.00 -1.27 -8.44
C GLY A 64 -17.24 -1.02 -7.14
N GLU A 65 -17.84 -0.26 -6.21
CA GLU A 65 -17.28 -0.03 -4.89
C GLU A 65 -17.08 -1.33 -4.12
N GLY A 66 -18.08 -2.22 -4.10
CA GLY A 66 -17.97 -3.53 -3.44
C GLY A 66 -16.86 -4.42 -4.01
N ILE A 67 -16.71 -4.48 -5.34
CA ILE A 67 -15.63 -5.25 -5.99
C ILE A 67 -14.26 -4.69 -5.59
N TYR A 68 -14.09 -3.37 -5.65
CA TYR A 68 -12.84 -2.73 -5.24
C TYR A 68 -12.50 -3.04 -3.78
N GLN A 69 -13.50 -3.01 -2.90
CA GLN A 69 -13.36 -3.33 -1.48
C GLN A 69 -12.90 -4.77 -1.24
N VAL A 70 -13.50 -5.72 -1.94
CA VAL A 70 -13.17 -7.15 -1.85
C VAL A 70 -11.74 -7.40 -2.32
N ILE A 71 -11.32 -6.76 -3.42
CA ILE A 71 -9.94 -6.87 -3.91
C ILE A 71 -8.96 -6.33 -2.87
N GLY A 72 -9.23 -5.15 -2.29
CA GLY A 72 -8.39 -4.56 -1.25
C GLY A 72 -8.22 -5.48 -0.02
N TRP A 73 -9.33 -6.07 0.47
CA TRP A 73 -9.28 -7.03 1.56
C TRP A 73 -8.56 -8.33 1.18
N ALA A 74 -8.78 -8.86 -0.03
CA ALA A 74 -8.11 -10.07 -0.49
C ALA A 74 -6.59 -9.89 -0.56
N LEU A 75 -6.10 -8.76 -1.09
CA LEU A 75 -4.67 -8.41 -1.11
C LEU A 75 -4.10 -8.30 0.31
N THR A 76 -4.85 -7.67 1.22
CA THR A 76 -4.47 -7.53 2.63
C THR A 76 -4.34 -8.89 3.33
N VAL A 77 -5.35 -9.76 3.20
CA VAL A 77 -5.34 -11.09 3.81
C VAL A 77 -4.24 -11.96 3.22
N LEU A 78 -4.06 -11.94 1.89
CA LEU A 78 -2.98 -12.66 1.22
C LEU A 78 -1.61 -12.21 1.75
N SER A 79 -1.40 -10.91 1.87
CA SER A 79 -0.18 -10.36 2.43
C SER A 79 0.07 -10.83 3.87
N LEU A 80 -0.95 -10.76 4.73
CA LEU A 80 -0.83 -11.18 6.13
C LEU A 80 -0.55 -12.68 6.25
N TRP A 81 -1.10 -13.50 5.37
CA TRP A 81 -0.78 -14.92 5.29
C TRP A 81 0.70 -15.14 4.94
N ILE A 82 1.25 -14.41 3.96
CA ILE A 82 2.68 -14.46 3.62
C ILE A 82 3.53 -13.96 4.80
N ALA A 83 3.14 -12.87 5.44
CA ALA A 83 3.85 -12.31 6.60
C ALA A 83 3.88 -13.30 7.78
N ALA A 84 2.78 -14.01 8.03
CA ALA A 84 2.71 -15.06 9.04
C ALA A 84 3.61 -16.25 8.71
N ASP A 85 3.67 -16.71 7.45
CA ASP A 85 4.62 -17.74 7.01
C ASP A 85 6.07 -17.28 7.21
N LEU A 86 6.39 -16.03 6.87
CA LEU A 86 7.71 -15.44 7.11
C LEU A 86 8.06 -15.36 8.60
N ALA A 87 7.09 -15.03 9.46
CA ALA A 87 7.29 -14.98 10.91
C ALA A 87 7.61 -16.37 11.47
N ARG A 88 6.87 -17.41 11.08
CA ARG A 88 7.14 -18.82 11.49
C ARG A 88 8.54 -19.29 11.07
N ARG A 89 9.06 -18.78 9.96
CA ARG A 89 10.41 -19.09 9.45
C ARG A 89 11.52 -18.22 10.05
N LYS A 90 11.23 -17.35 11.03
CA LYS A 90 12.16 -16.31 11.52
C LYS A 90 12.74 -15.46 10.39
N ALA A 91 11.94 -15.22 9.36
CA ALA A 91 12.32 -14.53 8.13
C ALA A 91 11.62 -13.18 7.95
N PHE A 92 10.66 -12.85 8.82
CA PHE A 92 9.96 -11.57 8.76
C PHE A 92 10.92 -10.42 9.03
N TRP A 93 10.87 -9.42 8.15
CA TRP A 93 11.72 -8.24 8.18
C TRP A 93 10.84 -6.99 8.23
N PRO A 94 10.56 -6.47 9.45
CA PRO A 94 9.62 -5.36 9.63
C PRO A 94 9.96 -4.13 8.78
N ALA A 95 11.22 -3.67 8.78
CA ALA A 95 11.63 -2.51 8.00
C ALA A 95 11.38 -2.70 6.49
N ARG A 96 11.70 -3.88 5.95
CA ARG A 96 11.48 -4.18 4.53
C ARG A 96 9.99 -4.28 4.20
N PHE A 97 9.20 -4.92 5.08
CA PHE A 97 7.75 -5.01 4.95
C PHE A 97 7.09 -3.62 4.95
N SER A 98 7.40 -2.79 5.96
CA SER A 98 6.84 -1.44 6.10
C SER A 98 7.23 -0.52 4.93
N GLY A 99 8.49 -0.53 4.51
CA GLY A 99 8.93 0.24 3.34
C GLY A 99 8.21 -0.19 2.07
N SER A 100 8.02 -1.49 1.87
CA SER A 100 7.28 -2.01 0.71
C SER A 100 5.79 -1.71 0.80
N ALA A 101 5.19 -1.67 2.00
CA ALA A 101 3.80 -1.28 2.20
C ALA A 101 3.54 0.19 1.84
N LEU A 102 4.45 1.10 2.20
CA LEU A 102 4.38 2.49 1.76
C LEU A 102 4.47 2.62 0.23
N ILE A 103 5.38 1.85 -0.40
CA ILE A 103 5.45 1.78 -1.86
C ILE A 103 4.15 1.24 -2.45
N GLY A 104 3.57 0.18 -1.87
CA GLY A 104 2.32 -0.41 -2.33
C GLY A 104 1.17 0.59 -2.31
N GLY A 105 1.05 1.36 -1.22
CA GLY A 105 0.08 2.47 -1.13
C GLY A 105 0.33 3.56 -2.17
N GLY A 106 1.59 4.01 -2.33
CA GLY A 106 1.95 4.99 -3.35
C GLY A 106 1.65 4.53 -4.77
N VAL A 107 1.99 3.28 -5.11
CA VAL A 107 1.69 2.68 -6.43
C VAL A 107 0.20 2.60 -6.68
N LEU A 108 -0.61 2.22 -5.67
CA LEU A 108 -2.07 2.21 -5.79
C LEU A 108 -2.60 3.60 -6.13
N LEU A 109 -2.19 4.63 -5.40
CA LEU A 109 -2.66 6.00 -5.62
C LEU A 109 -2.20 6.54 -6.99
N ILE A 110 -0.99 6.20 -7.44
CA ILE A 110 -0.52 6.53 -8.80
C ILE A 110 -1.37 5.81 -9.85
N PHE A 111 -1.64 4.52 -9.65
CA PHE A 111 -2.45 3.73 -10.58
C PHE A 111 -3.87 4.29 -10.70
N ASP A 112 -4.46 4.69 -9.57
CA ASP A 112 -5.74 5.38 -9.54
C ASP A 112 -5.70 6.71 -10.33
N SER A 113 -4.69 7.55 -10.10
CA SER A 113 -4.51 8.82 -10.85
C SER A 113 -4.35 8.60 -12.36
N LEU A 114 -3.51 7.65 -12.77
CA LEU A 114 -3.13 7.49 -14.16
C LEU A 114 -4.14 6.64 -14.95
N VAL A 115 -4.64 5.56 -14.35
CA VAL A 115 -5.49 4.61 -15.05
C VAL A 115 -6.96 4.96 -14.83
N PHE A 116 -7.42 5.06 -13.59
CA PHE A 116 -8.84 5.27 -13.34
C PHE A 116 -9.28 6.70 -13.68
N ARG A 117 -8.46 7.70 -13.36
CA ARG A 117 -8.82 9.10 -13.61
C ARG A 117 -8.35 9.62 -14.96
N LEU A 118 -7.07 9.49 -15.29
CA LEU A 118 -6.55 10.04 -16.56
C LEU A 118 -6.91 9.20 -17.79
N LEU A 119 -6.72 7.88 -17.74
CA LEU A 119 -6.94 7.02 -18.91
C LEU A 119 -8.42 6.65 -19.11
N LEU A 120 -9.10 6.27 -18.04
CA LEU A 120 -10.47 5.73 -18.10
C LEU A 120 -11.55 6.76 -17.72
N ASN A 121 -11.15 7.91 -17.16
CA ASN A 121 -12.05 8.99 -16.74
C ASN A 121 -13.26 8.49 -15.93
N LEU A 122 -13.00 7.60 -14.97
CA LEU A 122 -14.04 6.94 -14.17
C LEU A 122 -14.61 7.85 -13.08
N HIS A 123 -13.78 8.74 -12.53
CA HIS A 123 -14.13 9.69 -11.47
C HIS A 123 -13.08 10.82 -11.39
N THR A 124 -13.37 11.87 -10.62
CA THR A 124 -12.36 12.85 -10.18
C THR A 124 -12.12 12.71 -8.67
N VAL A 125 -11.04 13.27 -8.11
CA VAL A 125 -10.83 13.23 -6.64
C VAL A 125 -11.92 13.99 -5.89
N ARG A 126 -12.42 15.08 -6.49
CA ARG A 126 -13.51 15.89 -5.94
C ARG A 126 -14.06 16.82 -7.00
N ASP A 127 -15.36 16.71 -7.30
CA ASP A 127 -16.00 17.48 -8.37
C ASP A 127 -16.30 18.94 -8.00
N THR A 128 -16.14 19.31 -6.73
CA THR A 128 -16.49 20.64 -6.20
C THR A 128 -15.26 21.41 -5.73
N GLY A 129 -15.25 22.73 -5.98
CA GLY A 129 -14.21 23.64 -5.49
C GLY A 129 -13.05 23.81 -6.47
N ALA A 130 -11.86 23.34 -6.10
CA ALA A 130 -10.62 23.53 -6.85
C ALA A 130 -10.03 22.16 -7.30
N PRO A 131 -10.52 21.56 -8.41
CA PRO A 131 -10.12 20.21 -8.84
C PRO A 131 -8.61 20.04 -8.99
N VAL A 132 -7.93 21.01 -9.64
CA VAL A 132 -6.47 20.96 -9.84
C VAL A 132 -5.71 20.87 -8.52
N PHE A 133 -6.19 21.53 -7.46
CA PHE A 133 -5.56 21.47 -6.14
C PHE A 133 -5.69 20.07 -5.52
N TYR A 134 -6.87 19.47 -5.57
CA TYR A 134 -7.12 18.14 -5.01
C TYR A 134 -6.41 17.03 -5.80
N GLU A 135 -6.40 17.12 -7.14
CA GLU A 135 -5.64 16.21 -8.00
C GLU A 135 -4.13 16.29 -7.70
N SER A 136 -3.60 17.50 -7.53
CA SER A 136 -2.18 17.72 -7.17
C SER A 136 -1.85 17.17 -5.78
N LEU A 137 -2.75 17.36 -4.81
CA LEU A 137 -2.57 16.83 -3.46
C LEU A 137 -2.58 15.29 -3.45
N TRP A 138 -3.44 14.68 -4.28
CA TRP A 138 -3.50 13.23 -4.41
C TRP A 138 -2.22 12.66 -5.00
N LEU A 139 -1.77 13.20 -6.13
CA LEU A 139 -0.54 12.75 -6.78
C LEU A 139 0.69 13.03 -5.89
N GLY A 140 0.71 14.18 -5.19
CA GLY A 140 1.74 14.53 -4.23
C GLY A 140 1.81 13.54 -3.07
N THR A 141 0.67 13.11 -2.53
CA THR A 141 0.57 12.07 -1.50
C THR A 141 1.09 10.73 -2.02
N ALA A 142 0.72 10.37 -3.25
CA ALA A 142 1.17 9.15 -3.90
C ALA A 142 2.70 9.10 -4.06
N ALA A 143 3.28 10.19 -4.56
CA ALA A 143 4.73 10.35 -4.69
C ALA A 143 5.44 10.34 -3.33
N PHE A 144 4.87 11.02 -2.33
CA PHE A 144 5.41 11.02 -0.97
C PHE A 144 5.49 9.62 -0.37
N LEU A 145 4.39 8.84 -0.44
CA LEU A 145 4.36 7.46 0.07
C LEU A 145 5.39 6.56 -0.65
N PHE A 146 5.47 6.67 -1.98
CA PHE A 146 6.44 5.92 -2.77
C PHE A 146 7.88 6.24 -2.36
N LEU A 147 8.23 7.52 -2.29
CA LEU A 147 9.59 7.97 -1.96
C LEU A 147 9.96 7.66 -0.51
N LEU A 148 9.02 7.81 0.43
CA LEU A 148 9.22 7.44 1.83
C LEU A 148 9.47 5.93 1.95
N GLY A 149 8.63 5.11 1.33
CA GLY A 149 8.79 3.66 1.33
C GLY A 149 10.11 3.21 0.69
N TRP A 150 10.52 3.87 -0.40
CA TRP A 150 11.81 3.65 -1.05
C TRP A 150 12.99 3.99 -0.13
N SER A 151 12.91 5.11 0.59
CA SER A 151 13.93 5.51 1.58
C SER A 151 14.05 4.47 2.70
N VAL A 152 12.92 4.01 3.24
CA VAL A 152 12.87 2.96 4.27
C VAL A 152 13.49 1.66 3.76
N LEU A 153 13.20 1.25 2.52
CA LEU A 153 13.79 0.05 1.91
C LEU A 153 15.31 0.16 1.77
N ARG A 154 15.81 1.31 1.31
CA ARG A 154 17.25 1.54 1.16
C ARG A 154 17.98 1.47 2.50
N ASN A 155 17.38 2.01 3.56
CA ASN A 155 17.98 1.96 4.90
C ASN A 155 17.91 0.55 5.49
N ALA A 156 16.81 -0.18 5.27
CA ALA A 156 16.70 -1.58 5.69
C ALA A 156 17.82 -2.45 5.08
N SER A 157 18.17 -2.24 3.81
CA SER A 157 19.27 -2.97 3.17
C SER A 157 20.63 -2.73 3.85
N LYS A 158 20.88 -1.53 4.39
CA LYS A 158 22.15 -1.19 5.07
C LYS A 158 22.28 -1.85 6.45
N ASP A 159 21.17 -2.02 7.16
CA ASP A 159 21.15 -2.65 8.49
C ASP A 159 21.28 -4.19 8.44
N GLY A 160 21.14 -4.78 7.25
CA GLY A 160 21.23 -6.21 7.01
C GLY A 160 22.61 -6.71 6.57
N ASP A 161 23.48 -5.80 6.12
CA ASP A 161 24.89 -6.00 5.75
C ASP A 161 25.81 -5.71 6.95
#